data_AF-A0AA41Z543-F1
#
_entry.id   AF-A0AA41Z543-F1
#
_cell.length_a   1.000
_cell.length_b   1.000
_cell.length_c   1.000
_cell.angle_alpha   90.00
_cell.angle_beta   90.00
_cell.angle_gamma   90.00
#
_symmetry.space_group_name_H-M   'P 1'
#
loop_
_entity.id
_entity.type
_entity.pdbx_description
1 polymer ?
#
loop_
_entity_poly.entity_id
_entity_poly.type
_entity_poly.pdbx_seq_one_letter_code
_entity_poly.pdbx_strand_id
1 'polypeptide(L)'
;MTRLDNSAWQHTLAVTRPMLALSNPGYLDQIAAVLRRAGVQSAVARHDTPAIFDWLIGLVSLQGISDRVAFAWDAKHGGITWAEIEGGLKRSPSCPKLRCHWSFEGCGYRKGLGTCAEPTHILRCPLPQHRLRKGGLNRAAYALHLFLRDVCNGDLVAWLNMRLAEADATRPAVKVAGDLQTAVLEPLTHIHGIGAKLWSMMLADLLLAGDPGRPRWVEVGAGFIAIDTLVHNFLHRTGALRRHRAVHSYGAGCYAPGGCADIIAGLARRFDATTINPTFPTCFPRLVQHAIWNFCATSQQNICNGVQIDDRRRCRDVRCPAFPECDRCRLG
;
A
#
# COMPACT_ATOMS: atom_id res chain seq x y z
N MET A 1 22.55 10.87 18.36
CA MET A 1 21.25 11.58 18.58
C MET A 1 21.54 12.88 19.32
N THR A 2 21.21 14.04 18.74
CA THR A 2 21.39 15.36 19.38
C THR A 2 20.22 15.65 20.34
N ARG A 3 20.34 16.62 21.27
CA ARG A 3 19.23 17.02 22.17
C ARG A 3 17.95 17.43 21.41
N LEU A 4 18.10 18.05 20.23
CA LEU A 4 16.98 18.46 19.38
C LEU A 4 16.25 17.26 18.75
N ASP A 5 17.00 16.26 18.29
CA ASP A 5 16.45 15.00 17.77
C ASP A 5 15.63 14.29 18.86
N ASN A 6 16.12 14.28 20.11
CA ASN A 6 15.38 13.69 21.22
C ASN A 6 14.06 14.41 21.53
N SER A 7 14.04 15.76 21.47
CA SER A 7 12.82 16.54 21.68
C SER A 7 11.77 16.31 20.57
N ALA A 8 12.19 16.18 19.31
CA ALA A 8 11.28 15.90 18.21
C ALA A 8 10.58 14.55 18.37
N TRP A 9 11.32 13.50 18.76
CA TRP A 9 10.74 12.18 19.02
C TRP A 9 9.82 12.15 20.23
N GLN A 10 10.18 12.84 21.33
CA GLN A 10 9.30 12.97 22.50
C GLN A 10 7.96 13.60 22.12
N HIS A 11 7.99 14.67 21.34
CA HIS A 11 6.78 15.31 20.81
C HIS A 11 5.96 14.34 19.95
N THR A 12 6.59 13.68 18.97
CA THR A 12 5.90 12.73 18.08
C THR A 12 5.27 11.58 18.87
N LEU A 13 5.96 11.04 19.87
CA LEU A 13 5.41 10.03 20.77
C LEU A 13 4.21 10.58 21.56
N ALA A 14 4.32 11.79 22.11
CA ALA A 14 3.28 12.38 22.94
C ALA A 14 1.98 12.61 22.15
N VAL A 15 2.06 13.17 20.94
CA VAL A 15 0.89 13.38 20.08
C VAL A 15 0.32 12.09 19.50
N THR A 16 1.10 11.01 19.40
CA THR A 16 0.64 9.72 18.85
C THR A 16 0.20 8.71 19.91
N ARG A 17 0.62 8.86 21.16
CA ARG A 17 0.28 7.94 22.25
C ARG A 17 -1.23 7.66 22.37
N PRO A 18 -2.15 8.64 22.26
CA PRO A 18 -3.58 8.36 22.35
C PRO A 18 -4.10 7.40 21.27
N MET A 19 -3.64 7.52 20.02
CA MET A 19 -4.08 6.59 18.97
C MET A 19 -3.42 5.21 19.08
N LEU A 20 -2.18 5.15 19.59
CA LEU A 20 -1.51 3.87 19.87
C LEU A 20 -2.22 3.11 21.01
N ALA A 21 -2.66 3.82 22.05
CA ALA A 21 -3.43 3.21 23.14
C ALA A 21 -4.81 2.69 22.70
N LEU A 22 -5.42 3.30 21.67
CA LEU A 22 -6.69 2.89 21.08
C LEU A 22 -6.51 1.90 19.91
N SER A 23 -5.29 1.43 19.66
CA SER A 23 -5.03 0.50 18.57
C SER A 23 -5.68 -0.85 18.84
N ASN A 24 -6.23 -1.44 17.78
CA ASN A 24 -6.95 -2.70 17.88
C ASN A 24 -6.00 -3.87 18.15
N PRO A 25 -6.11 -4.59 19.28
CA PRO A 25 -5.30 -5.77 19.54
C PRO A 25 -5.59 -6.91 18.55
N GLY A 26 -6.77 -6.95 17.93
CA GLY A 26 -7.13 -7.90 16.88
C GLY A 26 -6.74 -7.48 15.46
N TYR A 27 -5.82 -6.51 15.28
CA TYR A 27 -5.46 -5.98 13.96
C TYR A 27 -5.02 -7.09 12.97
N LEU A 28 -4.08 -7.95 13.37
CA LEU A 28 -3.62 -9.05 12.52
C LEU A 28 -4.72 -10.09 12.25
N ASP A 29 -5.54 -10.39 13.26
CA ASP A 29 -6.66 -11.34 13.10
C ASP A 29 -7.72 -10.83 12.11
N GLN A 30 -7.95 -9.52 12.08
CA GLN A 30 -8.85 -8.90 11.11
C GLN A 30 -8.31 -9.01 9.68
N ILE A 31 -7.03 -8.73 9.46
CA ILE A 31 -6.39 -8.92 8.15
C ILE A 31 -6.51 -10.39 7.76
N ALA A 32 -6.14 -11.32 8.65
CA ALA A 32 -6.21 -12.75 8.38
C ALA A 32 -7.63 -13.21 8.07
N ALA A 33 -8.65 -12.70 8.77
CA ALA A 33 -10.05 -13.02 8.50
C ALA A 33 -10.51 -12.51 7.13
N VAL A 34 -10.07 -11.32 6.70
CA VAL A 34 -10.34 -10.80 5.34
C VAL A 34 -9.69 -11.70 4.29
N LEU A 35 -8.40 -12.05 4.46
CA LEU A 35 -7.69 -12.90 3.52
C LEU A 35 -8.25 -14.33 3.46
N ARG A 36 -8.66 -14.91 4.59
CA ARG A 36 -9.35 -16.22 4.62
C ARG A 36 -10.66 -16.19 3.84
N ARG A 37 -11.50 -15.19 4.07
CA ARG A 37 -12.77 -15.04 3.36
C ARG A 37 -12.56 -14.87 1.85
N ALA A 38 -11.48 -14.20 1.45
CA ALA A 38 -11.09 -14.05 0.05
C ALA A 38 -10.37 -15.29 -0.53
N GLY A 39 -10.13 -16.34 0.26
CA GLY A 39 -9.39 -17.53 -0.18
C GLY A 39 -7.88 -17.34 -0.37
N VAL A 40 -7.34 -16.16 -0.03
CA VAL A 40 -5.95 -15.77 -0.30
C VAL A 40 -4.96 -16.61 0.50
N GLN A 41 -5.26 -16.97 1.75
CA GLN A 41 -4.36 -17.83 2.54
C GLN A 41 -4.19 -19.22 1.89
N SER A 42 -5.30 -19.82 1.44
CA SER A 42 -5.27 -21.09 0.71
C SER A 42 -4.54 -20.95 -0.64
N ALA A 43 -4.70 -19.81 -1.31
CA ALA A 43 -3.99 -19.53 -2.55
C ALA A 43 -2.48 -19.41 -2.33
N VAL A 44 -2.04 -18.71 -1.28
CA VAL A 44 -0.63 -18.63 -0.88
C VAL A 44 -0.06 -20.02 -0.57
N ALA A 45 -0.76 -20.82 0.23
CA ALA A 45 -0.32 -22.15 0.60
C ALA A 45 -0.15 -23.09 -0.61
N ARG A 46 -0.96 -22.91 -1.67
CA ARG A 46 -0.92 -23.69 -2.91
C ARG A 46 -0.12 -23.06 -4.04
N HIS A 47 0.52 -21.91 -3.82
CA HIS A 47 1.20 -21.14 -4.86
C HIS A 47 0.27 -20.80 -6.06
N ASP A 48 -1.00 -20.53 -5.76
CA ASP A 48 -2.06 -20.25 -6.73
C ASP A 48 -2.03 -18.76 -7.15
N THR A 49 -1.07 -18.41 -8.00
CA THR A 49 -0.91 -17.05 -8.55
C THR A 49 -2.18 -16.50 -9.20
N PRO A 50 -2.97 -17.28 -9.97
CA PRO A 50 -4.25 -16.80 -10.50
C PRO A 50 -5.20 -16.27 -9.42
N ALA A 51 -5.41 -17.01 -8.33
CA ALA A 51 -6.28 -16.57 -7.25
C ALA A 51 -5.73 -15.33 -6.51
N ILE A 52 -4.41 -15.25 -6.32
CA ILE A 52 -3.78 -14.07 -5.71
C ILE A 52 -3.90 -12.86 -6.65
N PHE A 53 -3.76 -13.04 -7.96
CA PHE A 53 -3.97 -12.00 -8.96
C PHE A 53 -5.40 -11.43 -8.90
N ASP A 54 -6.42 -12.29 -8.87
CA ASP A 54 -7.82 -11.88 -8.82
C ASP A 54 -8.12 -11.03 -7.57
N TRP A 55 -7.51 -11.41 -6.44
CA TRP A 55 -7.58 -10.59 -5.22
C TRP A 55 -6.86 -9.24 -5.37
N LEU A 56 -5.62 -9.23 -5.86
CA LEU A 56 -4.83 -8.01 -6.06
C LEU A 56 -5.53 -7.03 -6.99
N ILE A 57 -6.06 -7.50 -8.13
CA ILE A 57 -6.69 -6.62 -9.11
C ILE A 57 -8.00 -6.02 -8.60
N GLY A 58 -8.73 -6.76 -7.75
CA GLY A 58 -9.88 -6.22 -7.01
C GLY A 58 -9.50 -5.01 -6.14
N LEU A 59 -8.34 -5.04 -5.49
CA LEU A 59 -7.83 -3.90 -4.70
C LEU A 59 -7.35 -2.75 -5.59
N VAL A 60 -6.79 -3.03 -6.77
CA VAL A 60 -6.42 -2.00 -7.77
C VAL A 60 -7.65 -1.26 -8.30
N SER A 61 -8.82 -1.91 -8.36
CA SER A 61 -10.08 -1.25 -8.74
C SER A 61 -10.52 -0.16 -7.75
N LEU A 62 -9.99 -0.13 -6.52
CA LEU A 62 -10.29 0.92 -5.53
C LEU A 62 -9.59 2.26 -5.86
N GLN A 63 -8.62 2.29 -6.78
CA GLN A 63 -7.84 3.50 -7.06
C GLN A 63 -8.67 4.68 -7.60
N GLY A 64 -8.59 5.79 -6.86
CA GLY A 64 -9.06 7.12 -7.28
C GLY A 64 -10.56 7.35 -7.09
N ILE A 65 -11.23 6.49 -6.31
CA ILE A 65 -12.64 6.59 -5.93
C ILE A 65 -12.80 6.10 -4.48
N SER A 66 -13.98 6.32 -3.88
CA SER A 66 -14.26 5.73 -2.57
C SER A 66 -14.49 4.22 -2.70
N ASP A 67 -14.11 3.47 -1.66
CA ASP A 67 -14.27 2.02 -1.60
C ASP A 67 -15.71 1.59 -1.91
N ARG A 68 -16.70 2.30 -1.37
CA ARG A 68 -18.13 2.05 -1.62
C ARG A 68 -18.48 2.13 -3.10
N VAL A 69 -17.95 3.12 -3.83
CA VAL A 69 -18.23 3.30 -5.27
C VAL A 69 -17.53 2.21 -6.08
N ALA A 70 -16.32 1.82 -5.68
CA ALA A 70 -15.58 0.75 -6.33
C ALA A 70 -16.28 -0.60 -6.17
N PHE A 71 -16.63 -0.97 -4.93
CA PHE A 71 -17.34 -2.22 -4.66
C PHE A 71 -18.72 -2.26 -5.32
N ALA A 72 -19.46 -1.15 -5.33
CA ALA A 72 -20.75 -1.09 -6.04
C ALA A 72 -20.58 -1.24 -7.56
N TRP A 73 -19.50 -0.71 -8.14
CA TRP A 73 -19.20 -0.90 -9.57
C TRP A 73 -18.86 -2.36 -9.89
N ASP A 74 -17.96 -2.96 -9.11
CA ASP A 74 -17.50 -4.34 -9.31
C ASP A 74 -18.63 -5.34 -9.06
N ALA A 75 -19.48 -5.11 -8.05
CA ALA A 75 -20.67 -5.93 -7.81
C ALA A 75 -21.67 -5.88 -8.97
N LYS A 76 -21.72 -4.76 -9.71
CA LYS A 76 -22.66 -4.57 -10.83
C LYS A 76 -22.10 -5.06 -12.17
N HIS A 77 -20.79 -4.96 -12.39
CA HIS A 77 -20.19 -5.19 -13.71
C HIS A 77 -19.15 -6.32 -13.74
N GLY A 78 -18.83 -6.92 -12.59
CA GLY A 78 -17.73 -7.86 -12.41
C GLY A 78 -16.36 -7.18 -12.39
N GLY A 79 -15.36 -7.91 -11.91
CA GLY A 79 -13.94 -7.60 -12.09
C GLY A 79 -13.35 -8.31 -13.32
N ILE A 80 -12.11 -7.99 -13.65
CA ILE A 80 -11.32 -8.80 -14.59
C ILE A 80 -10.60 -9.90 -13.81
N THR A 81 -10.55 -11.09 -14.38
CA THR A 81 -9.89 -12.26 -13.79
C THR A 81 -8.67 -12.69 -14.58
N TRP A 82 -7.80 -13.49 -13.95
CA TRP A 82 -6.68 -14.15 -14.59
C TRP A 82 -7.13 -14.95 -15.81
N ALA A 83 -8.19 -15.75 -15.65
CA ALA A 83 -8.71 -16.64 -16.69
C ALA A 83 -9.20 -15.86 -17.93
N GLU A 84 -9.81 -14.70 -17.74
CA GLU A 84 -10.26 -13.84 -18.85
C GLU A 84 -9.08 -13.24 -19.63
N ILE A 85 -8.00 -12.85 -18.95
CA ILE A 85 -6.78 -12.36 -19.60
C ILE A 85 -6.10 -13.50 -20.36
N GLU A 86 -5.91 -14.66 -19.73
CA GLU A 86 -5.38 -15.86 -20.37
C GLU A 86 -6.19 -16.27 -21.60
N GLY A 87 -7.52 -16.30 -21.50
CA GLY A 87 -8.40 -16.58 -22.63
C GLY A 87 -8.25 -15.57 -23.76
N GLY A 88 -8.01 -14.29 -23.44
CA GLY A 88 -7.70 -13.24 -24.41
C GLY A 88 -6.35 -13.44 -25.11
N LEU A 89 -5.32 -13.82 -24.36
CA LEU A 89 -3.96 -14.03 -24.87
C LEU A 89 -3.82 -15.33 -25.66
N LYS A 90 -4.54 -16.40 -25.27
CA LYS A 90 -4.56 -17.69 -25.98
C LYS A 90 -5.15 -17.62 -27.38
N ARG A 91 -5.90 -16.57 -27.71
CA ARG A 91 -6.36 -16.29 -29.08
C ARG A 91 -5.26 -15.70 -29.98
N SER A 92 -4.01 -15.68 -29.50
CA SER A 92 -2.83 -15.22 -30.22
C SER A 92 -3.04 -13.82 -30.84
N PRO A 93 -3.29 -12.79 -30.01
CA PRO A 93 -3.47 -11.44 -30.53
C PRO A 93 -2.20 -11.00 -31.27
N SER A 94 -2.39 -10.37 -32.44
CA SER A 94 -1.27 -9.94 -33.29
C SER A 94 -0.47 -8.75 -32.73
N CYS A 95 -0.96 -8.12 -31.67
CA CYS A 95 -0.32 -6.93 -31.09
C CYS A 95 1.01 -7.30 -30.41
N PRO A 96 2.17 -6.76 -30.87
CA PRO A 96 3.47 -7.10 -30.31
C PRO A 96 3.60 -6.69 -28.83
N LYS A 97 2.84 -5.67 -28.39
CA LYS A 97 2.81 -5.22 -27.00
C LYS A 97 2.29 -6.30 -26.03
N LEU A 98 1.51 -7.29 -26.48
CA LEU A 98 0.95 -8.32 -25.61
C LEU A 98 1.85 -9.56 -25.44
N ARG A 99 3.02 -9.57 -26.05
CA ARG A 99 3.93 -10.72 -26.04
C ARG A 99 4.50 -11.02 -24.65
N CYS A 100 5.02 -10.01 -23.97
CA CYS A 100 5.58 -10.13 -22.62
C CYS A 100 5.50 -8.81 -21.86
N HIS A 101 5.76 -8.86 -20.55
CA HIS A 101 5.73 -7.71 -19.63
C HIS A 101 6.50 -6.51 -20.19
N TRP A 102 7.77 -6.71 -20.56
CA TRP A 102 8.62 -5.64 -21.09
C TRP A 102 8.14 -5.09 -22.44
N SER A 103 7.55 -5.95 -23.29
CA SER A 103 6.97 -5.47 -24.56
C SER A 103 5.69 -4.66 -24.34
N PHE A 104 4.97 -4.87 -23.24
CA PHE A 104 3.72 -4.18 -22.93
C PHE A 104 3.91 -2.72 -22.53
N GLU A 105 5.14 -2.35 -22.14
CA GLU A 105 5.49 -0.97 -21.85
C GLU A 105 5.15 -0.05 -23.04
N GLY A 106 4.58 1.11 -22.71
CA GLY A 106 4.12 2.06 -23.72
C GLY A 106 2.88 1.64 -24.51
N CYS A 107 2.13 0.58 -24.12
CA CYS A 107 0.88 0.18 -24.78
C CYS A 107 -0.07 1.37 -25.08
N GLY A 108 -0.20 2.31 -24.14
CA GLY A 108 -0.85 3.59 -24.38
C GLY A 108 -2.36 3.53 -24.62
N TYR A 109 -3.02 2.39 -24.37
CA TYR A 109 -4.48 2.27 -24.58
C TYR A 109 -5.28 3.33 -23.81
N ARG A 110 -6.15 4.04 -24.52
CA ARG A 110 -7.05 5.08 -24.02
C ARG A 110 -8.49 4.74 -24.37
N LYS A 111 -9.21 4.13 -23.42
CA LYS A 111 -10.59 3.64 -23.61
C LYS A 111 -11.55 4.69 -24.20
N GLY A 112 -11.51 5.93 -23.72
CA GLY A 112 -12.40 7.00 -24.19
C GLY A 112 -12.12 7.47 -25.62
N LEU A 113 -10.90 7.29 -26.12
CA LEU A 113 -10.53 7.66 -27.49
C LEU A 113 -10.50 6.46 -28.44
N GLY A 114 -10.56 5.24 -27.91
CA GLY A 114 -10.39 4.03 -28.72
C GLY A 114 -9.02 3.96 -29.41
N THR A 115 -7.96 4.52 -28.82
CA THR A 115 -6.60 4.56 -29.40
C THR A 115 -5.57 3.86 -28.52
N CYS A 116 -4.44 3.49 -29.11
CA CYS A 116 -3.26 2.94 -28.42
C CYS A 116 -1.99 3.18 -29.27
N ALA A 117 -0.83 2.71 -28.80
CA ALA A 117 0.43 2.81 -29.55
C ALA A 117 0.47 1.91 -30.79
N GLU A 118 -0.39 0.89 -30.87
CA GLU A 118 -0.43 -0.10 -31.96
C GLU A 118 -1.84 -0.14 -32.61
N PRO A 119 -2.27 0.96 -33.28
CA PRO A 119 -3.66 1.13 -33.71
C PRO A 119 -4.14 0.07 -34.70
N THR A 120 -3.25 -0.46 -35.55
CA THR A 120 -3.57 -1.51 -36.54
C THR A 120 -4.03 -2.82 -35.90
N HIS A 121 -3.67 -3.06 -34.63
CA HIS A 121 -3.99 -4.29 -33.92
C HIS A 121 -5.23 -4.19 -33.02
N ILE A 122 -5.80 -2.99 -32.86
CA ILE A 122 -6.79 -2.72 -31.80
C ILE A 122 -8.08 -3.53 -31.92
N LEU A 123 -8.53 -3.81 -33.15
CA LEU A 123 -9.79 -4.54 -33.41
C LEU A 123 -9.74 -5.99 -32.89
N ARG A 124 -8.56 -6.61 -32.88
CA ARG A 124 -8.34 -7.98 -32.37
C ARG A 124 -7.66 -7.98 -31.00
N CYS A 125 -7.41 -6.81 -30.42
CA CYS A 125 -6.81 -6.71 -29.10
C CYS A 125 -7.84 -7.16 -28.04
N PRO A 126 -7.47 -8.03 -27.09
CA PRO A 126 -8.37 -8.42 -26.01
C PRO A 126 -8.51 -7.32 -24.95
N LEU A 127 -7.58 -6.35 -24.90
CA LEU A 127 -7.54 -5.32 -23.85
C LEU A 127 -8.78 -4.39 -23.87
N PRO A 128 -9.29 -3.89 -25.02
CA PRO A 128 -10.52 -3.10 -25.08
C PRO A 128 -11.81 -3.85 -24.73
N GLN A 129 -11.79 -5.19 -24.77
CA GLN A 129 -12.99 -6.03 -24.58
C GLN A 129 -13.46 -6.04 -23.12
N HIS A 130 -12.55 -5.71 -22.19
CA HIS A 130 -12.82 -5.72 -20.75
C HIS A 130 -13.59 -4.49 -20.27
N ARG A 131 -14.68 -4.73 -19.55
CA ARG A 131 -15.63 -3.70 -19.08
C ARG A 131 -15.21 -3.02 -17.76
N LEU A 132 -13.91 -2.81 -17.55
CA LEU A 132 -13.46 -2.05 -16.38
C LEU A 132 -13.78 -0.56 -16.51
N ARG A 133 -13.93 0.09 -15.36
CA ARG A 133 -14.27 1.51 -15.18
C ARG A 133 -13.49 2.48 -16.08
N LYS A 134 -12.18 2.28 -16.26
CA LYS A 134 -11.32 3.15 -17.08
C LYS A 134 -10.22 2.34 -17.76
N GLY A 135 -9.78 2.75 -18.95
CA GLY A 135 -8.74 2.03 -19.71
C GLY A 135 -7.42 1.87 -18.97
N GLY A 136 -7.12 2.76 -18.02
CA GLY A 136 -5.97 2.60 -17.12
C GLY A 136 -6.03 1.32 -16.27
N LEU A 137 -7.21 0.86 -15.87
CA LEU A 137 -7.33 -0.44 -15.19
C LEU A 137 -7.09 -1.62 -16.13
N ASN A 138 -7.58 -1.56 -17.37
CA ASN A 138 -7.32 -2.62 -18.34
C ASN A 138 -5.79 -2.76 -18.52
N ARG A 139 -5.09 -1.62 -18.60
CA ARG A 139 -3.62 -1.61 -18.66
C ARG A 139 -2.97 -2.16 -17.39
N ALA A 140 -3.44 -1.77 -16.20
CA ALA A 140 -2.90 -2.28 -14.94
C ALA A 140 -3.08 -3.79 -14.80
N ALA A 141 -4.25 -4.32 -15.17
CA ALA A 141 -4.54 -5.75 -15.12
C ALA A 141 -3.62 -6.57 -16.03
N TYR A 142 -3.43 -6.14 -17.29
CA TYR A 142 -2.52 -6.82 -18.20
C TYR A 142 -1.05 -6.65 -17.80
N ALA A 143 -0.64 -5.46 -17.34
CA ALA A 143 0.72 -5.23 -16.86
C ALA A 143 1.06 -6.16 -15.69
N LEU A 144 0.13 -6.29 -14.73
CA LEU A 144 0.27 -7.17 -13.58
C LEU A 144 0.28 -8.64 -14.01
N HIS A 145 -0.69 -9.08 -14.82
CA HIS A 145 -0.75 -10.46 -15.29
C HIS A 145 0.55 -10.88 -16.02
N LEU A 146 1.02 -10.04 -16.96
CA LEU A 146 2.26 -10.31 -17.69
C LEU A 146 3.49 -10.29 -16.77
N PHE A 147 3.54 -9.41 -15.77
CA PHE A 147 4.62 -9.42 -14.78
C PHE A 147 4.64 -10.74 -14.00
N LEU A 148 3.49 -11.18 -13.49
CA LEU A 148 3.39 -12.42 -12.73
C LEU A 148 3.74 -13.64 -13.60
N ARG A 149 3.30 -13.66 -14.86
CA ARG A 149 3.61 -14.73 -15.81
C ARG A 149 5.10 -14.75 -16.18
N ASP A 150 5.68 -13.60 -16.53
CA ASP A 150 7.01 -13.52 -17.15
C ASP A 150 8.15 -13.29 -16.16
N VAL A 151 7.93 -12.44 -15.15
CA VAL A 151 8.96 -12.03 -14.17
C VAL A 151 8.90 -12.92 -12.93
N CYS A 152 7.70 -13.30 -12.48
CA CYS A 152 7.54 -14.27 -11.39
C CYS A 152 7.51 -15.72 -11.86
N ASN A 153 7.71 -15.97 -13.17
CA ASN A 153 7.62 -17.30 -13.78
C ASN A 153 6.32 -18.06 -13.43
N GLY A 154 5.21 -17.33 -13.30
CA GLY A 154 3.90 -17.86 -12.92
C GLY A 154 3.71 -18.15 -11.43
N ASP A 155 4.71 -17.94 -10.58
CA ASP A 155 4.65 -18.21 -9.14
C ASP A 155 5.06 -16.98 -8.31
N LEU A 156 4.06 -16.18 -7.91
CA LEU A 156 4.28 -14.99 -7.08
C LEU A 156 4.86 -15.35 -5.70
N VAL A 157 4.44 -16.47 -5.11
CA VAL A 157 4.85 -16.85 -3.75
C VAL A 157 6.32 -17.27 -3.76
N ALA A 158 6.73 -18.11 -4.71
CA ALA A 158 8.14 -18.46 -4.88
C ALA A 158 8.99 -17.24 -5.23
N TRP A 159 8.50 -16.36 -6.10
CA TRP A 159 9.19 -15.11 -6.43
C TRP A 159 9.41 -14.23 -5.20
N LEU A 160 8.39 -14.02 -4.35
CA LEU A 160 8.52 -13.27 -3.10
C LEU A 160 9.56 -13.90 -2.17
N ASN A 161 9.53 -15.23 -2.00
CA ASN A 161 10.50 -15.93 -1.16
C ASN A 161 11.93 -15.75 -1.67
N MET A 162 12.14 -15.90 -2.99
CA MET A 162 13.43 -15.72 -3.63
C MET A 162 13.96 -14.29 -3.42
N ARG A 163 13.14 -13.26 -3.70
CA ARG A 163 13.53 -11.85 -3.52
C ARG A 163 13.94 -11.54 -2.09
N LEU A 164 13.20 -12.05 -1.11
CA LEU A 164 13.50 -11.85 0.30
C LEU A 164 14.78 -12.59 0.71
N ALA A 165 15.00 -13.80 0.22
CA ALA A 165 16.21 -14.57 0.49
C ALA A 165 17.47 -13.92 -0.12
N GLU A 166 17.40 -13.44 -1.36
CA GLU A 166 18.49 -12.71 -2.02
C GLU A 166 18.87 -11.42 -1.27
N ALA A 167 17.85 -10.67 -0.85
CA ALA A 167 18.05 -9.43 -0.11
C ALA A 167 18.61 -9.68 1.29
N ASP A 168 18.21 -10.77 1.96
CA ASP A 168 18.82 -11.20 3.22
C ASP A 168 20.29 -11.60 3.04
N ALA A 169 20.62 -12.33 1.97
CA ALA A 169 21.99 -12.81 1.72
C ALA A 169 22.99 -11.68 1.44
N THR A 170 22.52 -10.59 0.85
CA THR A 170 23.33 -9.41 0.50
C THR A 170 23.26 -8.31 1.56
N ARG A 171 22.53 -8.54 2.66
CA ARG A 171 22.28 -7.52 3.68
C ARG A 171 23.55 -7.22 4.49
N PRO A 172 23.96 -5.94 4.63
CA PRO A 172 25.07 -5.58 5.50
C PRO A 172 24.75 -5.90 6.97
N ALA A 173 25.79 -6.17 7.77
CA ALA A 173 25.66 -6.47 9.21
C ALA A 173 24.95 -5.34 9.99
N VAL A 174 25.09 -4.10 9.53
CA VAL A 174 24.30 -2.96 9.99
C VAL A 174 22.98 -2.95 9.22
N LYS A 175 21.91 -3.40 9.87
CA LYS A 175 20.56 -3.44 9.29
C LYS A 175 20.08 -2.02 8.98
N VAL A 176 19.95 -1.67 7.71
CA VAL A 176 19.16 -0.50 7.31
C VAL A 176 17.68 -0.92 7.28
N ALA A 177 16.81 -0.04 7.80
CA ALA A 177 15.37 -0.26 7.76
C ALA A 177 14.89 0.01 6.33
N GLY A 178 14.18 -0.94 5.72
CA GLY A 178 13.60 -0.76 4.38
C GLY A 178 14.20 -1.64 3.28
N ASP A 179 15.40 -2.21 3.46
CA ASP A 179 16.09 -2.95 2.38
C ASP A 179 15.26 -4.10 1.80
N LEU A 180 14.62 -4.88 2.67
CA LEU A 180 13.77 -6.00 2.28
C LEU A 180 12.48 -5.54 1.59
N GLN A 181 11.89 -4.43 2.04
CA GLN A 181 10.73 -3.82 1.38
C GLN A 181 11.12 -3.32 -0.01
N THR A 182 12.27 -2.67 -0.14
CA THR A 182 12.80 -2.18 -1.42
C THR A 182 13.02 -3.33 -2.40
N ALA A 183 13.62 -4.44 -1.96
CA ALA A 183 13.86 -5.62 -2.79
C ALA A 183 12.57 -6.18 -3.43
N VAL A 184 11.44 -6.04 -2.74
CA VAL A 184 10.12 -6.43 -3.26
C VAL A 184 9.47 -5.30 -4.07
N LEU A 185 9.52 -4.06 -3.59
CA LEU A 185 8.83 -2.92 -4.21
C LEU A 185 9.43 -2.47 -5.52
N GLU A 186 10.76 -2.39 -5.61
CA GLU A 186 11.45 -1.82 -6.77
C GLU A 186 11.05 -2.53 -8.07
N PRO A 187 11.09 -3.88 -8.17
CA PRO A 187 10.62 -4.57 -9.37
C PRO A 187 9.14 -4.29 -9.70
N LEU A 188 8.29 -4.15 -8.68
CA LEU A 188 6.86 -3.92 -8.85
C LEU A 188 6.55 -2.51 -9.37
N THR A 189 7.49 -1.57 -9.29
CA THR A 189 7.33 -0.24 -9.88
C THR A 189 7.27 -0.27 -11.42
N HIS A 190 7.75 -1.34 -12.05
CA HIS A 190 7.62 -1.56 -13.49
C HIS A 190 6.19 -1.96 -13.92
N ILE A 191 5.30 -2.27 -12.96
CA ILE A 191 3.91 -2.59 -13.26
C ILE A 191 3.12 -1.31 -13.48
N HIS A 192 2.94 -0.95 -14.74
CA HIS A 192 2.25 0.26 -15.13
C HIS A 192 0.83 0.36 -14.53
N GLY A 193 0.52 1.48 -13.88
CA GLY A 193 -0.82 1.79 -13.38
C GLY A 193 -1.06 1.38 -11.93
N ILE A 194 -0.06 0.80 -11.26
CA ILE A 194 -0.11 0.49 -9.83
C ILE A 194 0.97 1.30 -9.11
N GLY A 195 0.55 2.28 -8.31
CA GLY A 195 1.48 3.15 -7.58
C GLY A 195 2.02 2.51 -6.30
N ALA A 196 3.20 2.97 -5.86
CA ALA A 196 3.90 2.46 -4.68
C ALA A 196 3.02 2.40 -3.41
N LYS A 197 2.19 3.44 -3.16
CA LYS A 197 1.23 3.43 -2.04
C LYS A 197 0.33 2.20 -2.08
N LEU A 198 -0.22 1.89 -3.25
CA LEU A 198 -1.14 0.76 -3.37
C LEU A 198 -0.39 -0.56 -3.20
N TRP A 199 0.81 -0.69 -3.77
CA TRP A 199 1.67 -1.83 -3.53
C TRP A 199 1.93 -2.05 -2.04
N SER A 200 2.32 -1.00 -1.33
CA SER A 200 2.54 -1.08 0.12
C SER A 200 1.30 -1.52 0.87
N MET A 201 0.10 -1.06 0.48
CA MET A 201 -1.14 -1.51 1.11
C MET A 201 -1.43 -2.98 0.86
N MET A 202 -1.38 -3.43 -0.39
CA MET A 202 -1.72 -4.80 -0.76
C MET A 202 -0.70 -5.80 -0.20
N LEU A 203 0.59 -5.48 -0.29
CA LEU A 203 1.66 -6.36 0.19
C LEU A 203 1.77 -6.39 1.71
N ALA A 204 1.46 -5.28 2.42
CA ALA A 204 1.41 -5.31 3.88
C ALA A 204 0.46 -6.42 4.34
N ASP A 205 -0.77 -6.42 3.83
CA ASP A 205 -1.79 -7.37 4.25
C ASP A 205 -1.41 -8.81 3.84
N LEU A 206 -0.96 -9.01 2.58
CA LEU A 206 -0.52 -10.31 2.07
C LEU A 206 0.65 -10.89 2.88
N LEU A 207 1.65 -10.09 3.23
CA LEU A 207 2.84 -10.56 3.93
C LEU A 207 2.61 -10.70 5.44
N LEU A 208 1.75 -9.88 6.04
CA LEU A 208 1.41 -9.99 7.47
C LEU A 208 0.56 -11.22 7.76
N ALA A 209 -0.35 -11.59 6.86
CA ALA A 209 -1.38 -12.57 7.16
C ALA A 209 -1.69 -13.57 6.04
N GLY A 210 -1.04 -13.50 4.88
CA GLY A 210 -1.21 -14.51 3.82
C GLY A 210 -0.68 -15.87 4.24
N ASP A 211 0.47 -15.88 4.94
CA ASP A 211 1.00 -17.04 5.64
C ASP A 211 1.76 -16.56 6.89
N PRO A 212 1.08 -16.44 8.05
CA PRO A 212 1.71 -15.96 9.28
C PRO A 212 2.80 -16.89 9.82
N GLY A 213 2.90 -18.13 9.29
CA GLY A 213 3.98 -19.07 9.60
C GLY A 213 5.32 -18.71 8.97
N ARG A 214 5.40 -17.64 8.16
CA ARG A 214 6.63 -17.14 7.52
C ARG A 214 7.12 -15.88 8.25
N PRO A 215 8.06 -15.99 9.22
CA PRO A 215 8.48 -14.84 10.03
C PRO A 215 9.04 -13.69 9.19
N ARG A 216 9.76 -14.01 8.11
CA ARG A 216 10.30 -12.99 7.19
C ARG A 216 9.20 -12.21 6.49
N TRP A 217 8.11 -12.86 6.08
CA TRP A 217 6.98 -12.15 5.49
C TRP A 217 6.37 -11.19 6.50
N VAL A 218 6.12 -11.66 7.74
CA VAL A 218 5.56 -10.81 8.80
C VAL A 218 6.45 -9.60 9.10
N GLU A 219 7.77 -9.81 9.23
CA GLU A 219 8.74 -8.73 9.44
C GLU A 219 8.68 -7.68 8.32
N VAL A 220 8.68 -8.13 7.07
CA VAL A 220 8.71 -7.23 5.91
C VAL A 220 7.37 -6.53 5.75
N GLY A 221 6.26 -7.27 5.87
CA GLY A 221 4.88 -6.79 5.90
C GLY A 221 4.67 -5.70 6.95
N ALA A 222 5.25 -5.85 8.13
CA ALA A 222 5.16 -4.87 9.21
C ALA A 222 5.80 -3.52 8.85
N GLY A 223 6.81 -3.52 7.98
CA GLY A 223 7.49 -2.31 7.51
C GLY A 223 6.90 -1.69 6.25
N PHE A 224 5.88 -2.29 5.62
CA PHE A 224 5.18 -1.68 4.49
C PHE A 224 4.25 -0.55 4.95
N ILE A 225 4.74 0.69 4.86
CA ILE A 225 4.00 1.88 5.26
C ILE A 225 3.30 2.48 4.05
N ALA A 226 2.01 2.84 4.21
CA ALA A 226 1.26 3.58 3.22
C ALA A 226 0.85 4.95 3.79
N ILE A 227 1.45 6.01 3.26
CA ILE A 227 1.09 7.39 3.59
C ILE A 227 0.02 7.88 2.63
N ASP A 228 -1.16 8.18 3.17
CA ASP A 228 -2.22 8.92 2.49
C ASP A 228 -2.29 10.36 3.00
N THR A 229 -3.27 11.13 2.50
CA THR A 229 -3.46 12.51 2.90
C THR A 229 -3.84 12.64 4.38
N LEU A 230 -4.53 11.66 4.96
CA LEU A 230 -4.90 11.69 6.38
C LEU A 230 -3.67 11.56 7.27
N VAL A 231 -2.83 10.54 7.01
CA VAL A 231 -1.60 10.33 7.78
C VAL A 231 -0.63 11.50 7.60
N HIS A 232 -0.43 11.96 6.36
CA HIS A 232 0.42 13.12 6.08
C HIS A 232 -0.07 14.38 6.80
N ASN A 233 -1.36 14.72 6.66
CA ASN A 233 -1.93 15.91 7.28
C ASN A 233 -1.92 15.83 8.80
N PHE A 234 -2.07 14.63 9.39
CA PHE A 234 -1.91 14.44 10.82
C PHE A 234 -0.49 14.81 11.27
N LEU A 235 0.54 14.28 10.61
CA LEU A 235 1.94 14.60 10.94
C LEU A 235 2.25 16.08 10.74
N HIS A 236 1.61 16.72 9.75
CA HIS A 236 1.72 18.16 9.55
C HIS A 236 1.04 18.96 10.67
N ARG A 237 -0.25 18.72 10.92
CA ARG A 237 -1.07 19.44 11.91
C ARG A 237 -0.55 19.33 13.33
N THR A 238 -0.02 18.16 13.69
CA THR A 238 0.58 17.94 15.01
C THR A 238 1.93 18.62 15.19
N GLY A 239 2.54 19.12 14.12
CA GLY A 239 3.87 19.72 14.13
C GLY A 239 5.02 18.72 14.05
N ALA A 240 4.72 17.41 13.91
CA ALA A 240 5.74 16.38 13.80
C ALA A 240 6.68 16.64 12.62
N LEU A 241 6.14 16.91 11.42
CA LEU A 241 6.97 17.22 10.24
C LEU A 241 7.89 18.42 10.48
N ARG A 242 7.37 19.49 11.08
CA ARG A 242 8.15 20.70 11.36
C ARG A 242 9.28 20.44 12.34
N ARG A 243 9.03 19.68 13.42
CA ARG A 243 10.03 19.37 14.44
C ARG A 243 11.13 18.44 13.93
N HIS A 244 10.80 17.55 13.00
CA HIS A 244 11.76 16.71 12.29
C HIS A 244 12.45 17.41 11.10
N ARG A 245 12.16 18.70 10.85
CA ARG A 245 12.65 19.45 9.67
C ARG A 245 12.30 18.77 8.34
N ALA A 246 11.15 18.11 8.31
CA ALA A 246 10.67 17.29 7.21
C ALA A 246 9.39 17.86 6.58
N VAL A 247 9.24 19.19 6.53
CA VAL A 247 8.06 19.82 5.92
C VAL A 247 8.12 19.62 4.39
N HIS A 248 7.04 19.09 3.82
CA HIS A 248 6.88 18.87 2.39
C HIS A 248 5.39 18.82 2.03
N SER A 249 5.05 19.01 0.76
CA SER A 249 3.69 18.76 0.25
C SER A 249 3.43 17.26 0.16
N TYR A 250 2.19 16.83 0.40
CA TYR A 250 1.77 15.45 0.20
C TYR A 250 2.18 14.93 -1.20
N GLY A 251 2.86 13.79 -1.24
CA GLY A 251 3.34 13.19 -2.48
C GLY A 251 4.66 12.45 -2.28
N ALA A 252 5.58 12.58 -3.23
CA ALA A 252 6.87 11.88 -3.21
C ALA A 252 7.69 12.17 -1.94
N GLY A 253 7.61 13.39 -1.39
CA GLY A 253 8.29 13.76 -0.15
C GLY A 253 7.89 12.92 1.07
N CYS A 254 6.71 12.29 1.06
CA CYS A 254 6.28 11.39 2.14
C CYS A 254 7.17 10.16 2.28
N TYR A 255 7.81 9.73 1.18
CA TYR A 255 8.62 8.52 1.09
C TYR A 255 10.11 8.81 0.84
N ALA A 256 10.48 10.09 0.70
CA ALA A 256 11.87 10.51 0.63
C ALA A 256 12.56 10.33 2.00
N PRO A 257 13.90 10.24 2.04
CA PRO A 257 14.64 10.20 3.30
C PRO A 257 14.25 11.34 4.24
N GLY A 258 13.93 11.00 5.49
CA GLY A 258 13.41 11.92 6.51
C GLY A 258 11.93 12.27 6.39
N GLY A 259 11.21 11.74 5.40
CA GLY A 259 9.80 12.00 5.14
C GLY A 259 8.84 11.33 6.14
N CYS A 260 7.54 11.35 5.82
CA CYS A 260 6.49 10.76 6.67
C CYS A 260 6.76 9.28 7.01
N ALA A 261 7.16 8.47 6.03
CA ALA A 261 7.41 7.04 6.23
C ALA A 261 8.55 6.80 7.23
N ASP A 262 9.62 7.57 7.15
CA ASP A 262 10.75 7.50 8.09
C ASP A 262 10.37 7.94 9.49
N ILE A 263 9.50 8.95 9.61
CA ILE A 263 8.97 9.38 10.91
C ILE A 263 8.13 8.27 11.54
N ILE A 264 7.26 7.62 10.76
CA ILE A 264 6.46 6.48 11.24
C ILE A 264 7.35 5.29 11.64
N ALA A 265 8.33 4.93 10.81
CA ALA A 265 9.26 3.86 11.13
C ALA A 265 10.10 4.17 12.37
N GLY A 266 10.54 5.43 12.52
CA GLY A 266 11.28 5.89 13.69
C GLY A 266 10.43 5.91 14.96
N LEU A 267 9.15 6.25 14.85
CA LEU A 267 8.19 6.16 15.96
C LEU A 267 7.98 4.71 16.39
N ALA A 268 7.81 3.78 15.44
CA ALA A 268 7.64 2.36 15.72
C ALA A 268 8.84 1.73 16.43
N ARG A 269 10.08 2.19 16.16
CA ARG A 269 11.27 1.74 16.91
C ARG A 269 11.30 2.20 18.38
N ARG A 270 10.42 3.13 18.76
CA ARG A 270 10.35 3.73 20.11
C ARG A 270 9.09 3.32 20.87
N PHE A 271 8.29 2.44 20.27
CA PHE A 271 7.05 1.95 20.84
C PHE A 271 7.02 0.44 20.71
N ASP A 272 6.91 -0.27 21.82
CA ASP A 272 6.81 -1.72 21.81
C ASP A 272 5.37 -2.15 21.56
N ALA A 273 5.09 -2.63 20.34
CA ALA A 273 3.74 -3.04 19.97
C ALA A 273 3.27 -4.32 20.68
N THR A 274 4.16 -5.09 21.33
CA THR A 274 3.74 -6.24 22.15
C THR A 274 2.94 -5.82 23.38
N THR A 275 3.05 -4.55 23.79
CA THR A 275 2.23 -3.97 24.86
C THR A 275 0.74 -3.87 24.49
N ILE A 276 0.40 -3.86 23.19
CA ILE A 276 -0.98 -3.92 22.71
C ILE A 276 -1.42 -5.37 22.54
N ASN A 277 -0.59 -6.18 21.87
CA ASN A 277 -0.82 -7.61 21.70
C ASN A 277 0.52 -8.34 21.65
N PRO A 278 0.78 -9.32 22.55
CA PRO A 278 2.04 -10.06 22.59
C PRO A 278 2.45 -10.78 21.30
N THR A 279 1.51 -11.03 20.37
CA THR A 279 1.80 -11.66 19.07
C THR A 279 2.30 -10.68 18.00
N PHE A 280 2.23 -9.38 18.27
CA PHE A 280 2.70 -8.37 17.33
C PHE A 280 4.23 -8.32 17.28
N PRO A 281 4.82 -7.94 16.13
CA PRO A 281 6.23 -7.59 16.09
C PRO A 281 6.52 -6.43 17.05
N THR A 282 7.60 -6.48 17.83
CA THR A 282 8.01 -5.40 18.75
C THR A 282 8.05 -4.04 18.05
N CYS A 283 8.66 -3.97 16.86
CA CYS A 283 8.66 -2.79 15.99
C CYS A 283 7.64 -3.00 14.86
N PHE A 284 6.50 -2.30 14.93
CA PHE A 284 5.40 -2.48 13.97
C PHE A 284 4.96 -1.17 13.29
N PRO A 285 5.71 -0.64 12.31
CA PRO A 285 5.40 0.62 11.62
C PRO A 285 4.02 0.67 10.97
N ARG A 286 3.56 -0.44 10.38
CA ARG A 286 2.22 -0.54 9.79
C ARG A 286 1.10 -0.35 10.82
N LEU A 287 1.26 -0.87 12.04
CA LEU A 287 0.31 -0.63 13.13
C LEU A 287 0.26 0.85 13.51
N VAL A 288 1.41 1.51 13.64
CA VAL A 288 1.50 2.95 13.92
C VAL A 288 0.79 3.77 12.85
N GLN A 289 1.06 3.46 11.57
CA GLN A 289 0.37 4.10 10.45
C GLN A 289 -1.14 3.85 10.48
N HIS A 290 -1.57 2.62 10.77
CA HIS A 290 -2.98 2.27 10.88
C HIS A 290 -3.67 3.00 12.05
N ALA A 291 -3.01 3.12 13.20
CA ALA A 291 -3.52 3.84 14.36
C ALA A 291 -3.80 5.32 14.05
N ILE A 292 -2.85 5.99 13.40
CA ILE A 292 -3.02 7.37 12.94
C ILE A 292 -4.15 7.47 11.92
N TRP A 293 -4.18 6.56 10.94
CA TRP A 293 -5.25 6.54 9.95
C TRP A 293 -6.63 6.34 10.60
N ASN A 294 -6.76 5.42 11.56
CA ASN A 294 -8.00 5.13 12.28
C ASN A 294 -8.49 6.35 13.09
N PHE A 295 -7.56 7.09 13.70
CA PHE A 295 -7.85 8.33 14.40
C PHE A 295 -8.40 9.43 13.46
N CYS A 296 -7.90 9.47 12.23
CA CYS A 296 -8.25 10.49 11.24
C CYS A 296 -9.46 10.13 10.36
N ALA A 297 -9.63 8.86 9.99
CA ALA A 297 -10.59 8.46 8.97
C ALA A 297 -12.05 8.74 9.38
N THR A 298 -12.85 9.24 8.44
CA THR A 298 -14.26 9.58 8.65
C THR A 298 -15.13 8.36 8.95
N SER A 299 -14.72 7.19 8.49
CA SER A 299 -15.36 5.89 8.77
C SER A 299 -14.92 5.26 10.09
N GLN A 300 -14.02 5.93 10.83
CA GLN A 300 -13.44 5.43 12.07
C GLN A 300 -13.68 6.47 13.17
N GLN A 301 -12.64 6.96 13.87
CA GLN A 301 -12.83 7.91 14.97
C GLN A 301 -13.18 9.32 14.49
N ASN A 302 -12.85 9.66 13.23
CA ASN A 302 -13.25 10.92 12.60
C ASN A 302 -12.81 12.17 13.42
N ILE A 303 -11.57 12.20 13.94
CA ILE A 303 -11.11 13.30 14.82
C ILE A 303 -10.24 14.31 14.05
N CYS A 304 -9.12 13.89 13.47
CA CYS A 304 -8.15 14.79 12.86
C CYS A 304 -8.19 14.74 11.32
N ASN A 305 -9.26 15.26 10.71
CA ASN A 305 -9.43 15.31 9.26
C ASN A 305 -10.02 16.66 8.78
N GLY A 306 -10.03 16.86 7.46
CA GLY A 306 -10.53 18.10 6.85
C GLY A 306 -12.04 18.32 6.94
N VAL A 307 -12.82 17.34 7.44
CA VAL A 307 -14.24 17.54 7.77
C VAL A 307 -14.37 18.20 9.15
N GLN A 308 -13.52 17.80 10.10
CA GLN A 308 -13.53 18.34 11.47
C GLN A 308 -12.71 19.63 11.65
N ILE A 309 -11.71 19.86 10.78
CA ILE A 309 -10.73 20.93 10.97
C ILE A 309 -10.73 21.86 9.75
N ASP A 310 -10.96 23.15 9.99
CA ASP A 310 -10.66 24.21 9.02
C ASP A 310 -9.15 24.48 9.02
N ASP A 311 -8.44 23.91 8.05
CA ASP A 311 -6.98 23.98 7.95
C ASP A 311 -6.41 25.39 7.76
N ARG A 312 -7.25 26.38 7.42
CA ARG A 312 -6.86 27.80 7.33
C ARG A 312 -6.60 28.41 8.71
N ARG A 313 -7.09 27.77 9.78
CA ARG A 313 -7.01 28.25 11.17
C ARG A 313 -6.30 27.21 12.04
N ARG A 314 -5.73 27.66 13.16
CA ARG A 314 -5.22 26.70 14.17
C ARG A 314 -6.41 25.94 14.75
N CYS A 315 -6.27 24.62 14.87
CA CYS A 315 -7.30 23.77 15.46
C CYS A 315 -7.61 24.22 16.91
N ARG A 316 -8.89 24.24 17.27
CA ARG A 316 -9.40 24.64 18.59
C ARG A 316 -10.15 23.52 19.31
N ASP A 317 -10.16 22.30 18.76
CA ASP A 317 -10.88 21.20 19.38
C ASP A 317 -10.11 20.65 20.58
N VAL A 318 -10.37 21.24 21.74
CA VAL A 318 -9.76 20.88 23.03
C VAL A 318 -10.09 19.45 23.48
N ARG A 319 -11.09 18.80 22.85
CA ARG A 319 -11.47 17.41 23.16
C ARG A 319 -10.60 16.39 22.41
N CYS A 320 -9.83 16.82 21.41
CA CYS A 320 -8.91 15.95 20.70
C CYS A 320 -7.88 15.39 21.71
N PRO A 321 -7.72 14.06 21.83
CA PRO A 321 -6.79 13.47 22.79
C PRO A 321 -5.32 13.89 22.61
N ALA A 322 -4.94 14.28 21.39
CA ALA A 322 -3.60 14.79 21.10
C ALA A 322 -3.46 16.30 21.36
N PHE A 323 -4.54 17.02 21.67
CA PHE A 323 -4.58 18.49 21.75
C PHE A 323 -3.53 19.09 22.70
N PRO A 324 -3.28 18.57 23.92
CA PRO A 324 -2.34 19.18 24.86
C PRO A 324 -0.92 19.30 24.30
N GLU A 325 -0.50 18.29 23.52
CA GLU A 325 0.83 18.16 22.96
C GLU A 325 0.90 18.63 21.50
N CYS A 326 -0.24 18.91 20.87
CA CYS A 326 -0.33 19.24 19.46
C CYS A 326 0.09 20.70 19.17
N ASP A 327 1.02 20.88 18.24
CA ASP A 327 1.44 22.21 17.78
C ASP A 327 0.34 22.94 16.99
N ARG A 328 -0.70 22.23 16.53
CA ARG A 328 -1.86 22.78 15.81
C ARG A 328 -1.44 23.63 14.62
N CYS A 329 -0.51 23.11 13.84
CA CYS A 329 -0.04 23.70 12.60
C CYS A 329 -1.18 23.72 11.56
N ARG A 330 -1.26 24.81 10.81
CA ARG A 330 -2.18 24.96 9.67
C ARG A 330 -1.64 24.18 8.47
N LEU A 331 -2.48 23.71 7.56
CA LEU A 331 -2.00 23.28 6.24
C LEU A 331 -1.91 24.52 5.36
N GLY A 332 -0.72 24.77 4.79
CA GLY A 332 -0.46 25.85 3.85
C GLY A 332 -0.86 25.48 2.44
#